data_AF-T0WMG0-F1
#
_entry.id   AF-T0WMG0-F1
#
_cell.length_a   1.000
_cell.length_b   1.000
_cell.length_c   1.000
_cell.angle_alpha   90.00
_cell.angle_beta   90.00
_cell.angle_gamma   90.00
#
_symmetry.space_group_name_H-M   'P 1'
#
loop_
_entity.id
_entity.type
_entity.pdbx_description
1 polymer ?
#
loop_
_entity_poly.entity_id
_entity_poly.type
_entity_poly.pdbx_seq_one_letter_code
_entity_poly.pdbx_strand_id
1 'polypeptide(L)'
;MQNTISIHVGNTSSIIHNNRKTENHTNPDIDVSRSGNNITLVQENIKDSYEKLFGQAVDEYNAKQKRADRKINNYLQKVKDSALDHQKEFIMQIGDYQSLEKIAEEQGCKVWETQEWQLRAETLKCKGPC
;
A
#
# COMPACT_ATOMS: atom_id res chain seq x y z
N MET A 1 4.76 -20.40 -16.37
CA MET A 1 5.76 -19.61 -15.62
C MET A 1 5.54 -19.85 -14.14
N GLN A 2 6.60 -20.00 -13.36
CA GLN A 2 6.52 -19.81 -11.92
C GLN A 2 6.87 -18.34 -11.64
N ASN A 3 5.88 -17.56 -11.24
CA ASN A 3 6.12 -16.21 -10.75
C ASN A 3 6.34 -16.26 -9.24
N THR A 4 7.24 -15.42 -8.74
CA THR A 4 7.43 -15.24 -7.31
C THR A 4 6.34 -14.33 -6.75
N ILE A 5 6.01 -14.49 -5.47
CA ILE A 5 5.22 -13.52 -4.73
C ILE A 5 6.12 -12.99 -3.63
N SER A 6 6.35 -11.67 -3.61
CA SER A 6 7.00 -11.00 -2.51
C SER A 6 5.96 -10.22 -1.69
N ILE A 7 6.09 -10.29 -0.37
CA ILE A 7 5.25 -9.58 0.58
C ILE A 7 6.16 -8.81 1.52
N HIS A 8 5.97 -7.50 1.57
CA HIS A 8 6.60 -6.63 2.56
C HIS A 8 5.55 -6.01 3.47
N VAL A 9 5.80 -6.01 4.77
CA VAL A 9 4.93 -5.40 5.78
C VAL A 9 5.63 -4.19 6.36
N GLY A 10 5.11 -3.01 6.07
CA GLY A 10 5.64 -1.74 6.53
C GLY A 10 4.97 -1.26 7.83
N ASN A 11 5.75 -0.56 8.66
CA ASN A 11 5.23 0.18 9.82
C ASN A 11 4.83 1.62 9.46
N THR A 12 5.30 2.12 8.32
CA THR A 12 4.93 3.40 7.75
C THR A 12 4.01 3.18 6.56
N SER A 13 3.07 4.10 6.37
CA SER A 13 2.10 4.03 5.28
C SER A 13 1.66 5.44 4.94
N SER A 14 1.31 5.68 3.67
CA SER A 14 0.87 6.99 3.22
C SER A 14 -0.30 6.86 2.25
N ILE A 15 -1.51 7.06 2.78
CA ILE A 15 -2.73 7.09 1.98
C ILE A 15 -2.68 8.18 0.90
N ILE A 16 -2.04 9.32 1.19
CA ILE A 16 -1.88 10.42 0.23
C ILE A 16 -0.98 9.99 -0.93
N HIS A 17 0.12 9.30 -0.65
CA HIS A 17 1.02 8.75 -1.67
C HIS A 17 0.34 7.69 -2.55
N ASN A 18 -0.39 6.75 -1.92
CA ASN A 18 -1.07 5.66 -2.62
C ASN A 18 -2.21 6.21 -3.52
N ASN A 19 -2.89 7.27 -3.07
CA ASN A 19 -3.91 7.97 -3.85
C ASN A 19 -3.36 9.01 -4.84
N ARG A 20 -2.03 9.15 -4.98
CA ARG A 20 -1.38 10.14 -5.85
C ARG A 20 -1.88 11.57 -5.65
N LYS A 21 -2.15 11.95 -4.39
CA LYS A 21 -2.68 13.28 -4.01
C LYS A 21 -1.60 14.30 -3.64
N THR A 22 -0.32 13.97 -3.82
CA THR A 22 0.78 14.90 -3.60
C THR A 22 1.00 15.75 -4.83
N GLU A 23 0.97 17.08 -4.70
CA GLU A 23 1.23 18.01 -5.81
C GLU A 23 2.66 17.88 -6.35
N ASN A 24 3.62 17.63 -5.46
CA ASN A 24 5.03 17.45 -5.80
C ASN A 24 5.48 16.04 -5.42
N HIS A 25 5.55 15.15 -6.41
CA HIS A 25 6.17 13.85 -6.24
C HIS A 25 7.70 14.04 -6.23
N THR A 26 8.33 13.77 -5.09
CA THR A 26 9.80 13.86 -4.95
C THR A 26 10.53 12.60 -5.40
N ASN A 27 9.79 11.50 -5.61
CA ASN A 27 10.36 10.25 -6.07
C ASN A 27 10.48 10.28 -7.62
N PRO A 28 11.71 10.27 -8.17
CA PRO A 28 11.92 10.32 -9.61
C PRO A 28 11.42 9.05 -10.33
N ASP A 29 11.25 7.94 -9.60
CA ASP A 29 10.71 6.69 -10.15
C ASP A 29 9.17 6.73 -10.38
N ILE A 30 8.49 7.85 -10.10
CA ILE A 30 7.04 8.01 -10.31
C ILE A 30 6.77 8.93 -11.51
N ASP A 31 6.27 8.35 -12.60
CA ASP A 31 5.69 9.11 -13.71
C ASP A 31 4.23 9.47 -13.43
N VAL A 32 4.00 10.72 -13.02
CA VAL A 32 2.67 11.24 -12.63
C VAL A 32 1.68 11.18 -13.79
N SER A 33 2.12 11.36 -15.03
CA SER A 33 1.26 11.32 -16.23
C SER A 33 0.55 9.97 -16.39
N ARG A 34 1.12 8.91 -15.80
CA ARG A 34 0.61 7.54 -15.85
C ARG A 34 -0.25 7.15 -14.65
N SER A 35 -0.44 8.04 -13.68
CA SER A 35 -1.24 7.76 -12.49
C SER A 35 -2.70 7.38 -12.80
N GLY A 36 -3.23 7.82 -13.95
CA GLY A 36 -4.56 7.43 -14.44
C GLY A 36 -4.70 5.94 -14.79
N ASN A 37 -3.59 5.20 -14.91
CA ASN A 37 -3.60 3.75 -15.13
C ASN A 37 -3.67 2.94 -13.82
N ASN A 38 -3.53 3.57 -12.66
CA ASN A 38 -3.63 2.88 -11.38
C ASN A 38 -5.08 2.45 -11.14
N ILE A 39 -5.27 1.22 -10.65
CA ILE A 39 -6.59 0.68 -10.35
C ILE A 39 -6.76 0.62 -8.83
N THR A 40 -7.82 1.26 -8.34
CA THR A 40 -8.24 1.16 -6.95
C THR A 40 -9.32 0.10 -6.83
N LEU A 41 -9.03 -1.01 -6.15
CA LEU A 41 -10.01 -2.08 -5.91
C LEU A 41 -10.99 -1.70 -4.79
N VAL A 42 -10.47 -1.19 -3.67
CA VAL A 42 -11.24 -0.76 -2.51
C VAL A 42 -10.61 0.51 -1.94
N GLN A 43 -11.43 1.51 -1.66
CA GLN A 43 -11.02 2.72 -0.96
C GLN A 43 -12.13 3.16 -0.01
N GLU A 44 -11.91 2.96 1.28
CA GLU A 44 -12.84 3.31 2.34
C GLU A 44 -12.22 4.37 3.26
N ASN A 45 -13.06 5.14 3.95
CA ASN A 45 -12.58 6.00 5.03
C ASN A 45 -12.15 5.14 6.21
N ILE A 46 -10.97 5.40 6.78
CA ILE A 46 -10.47 4.64 7.92
C ILE A 46 -11.43 4.65 9.12
N LYS A 47 -12.17 5.74 9.36
CA LYS A 47 -13.18 5.81 10.43
C LYS A 47 -14.31 4.82 10.18
N ASP A 48 -14.80 4.77 8.95
CA ASP A 48 -15.90 3.88 8.57
C ASP A 48 -15.47 2.42 8.64
N SER A 49 -14.24 2.11 8.20
CA SER A 49 -13.68 0.76 8.34
C SER A 49 -13.50 0.36 9.81
N TYR A 50 -13.08 1.28 10.68
CA TYR A 50 -12.99 1.01 12.13
C TYR A 50 -14.35 0.72 12.76
N GLU A 51 -15.38 1.49 12.39
CA GLU A 51 -16.75 1.27 12.88
C GLU A 51 -17.29 -0.08 12.39
N LYS A 52 -17.12 -0.38 11.09
CA LYS A 52 -17.55 -1.64 10.47
C LYS A 52 -16.88 -2.86 11.10
N LEU A 53 -15.59 -2.77 11.46
CA LEU A 53 -14.82 -3.90 11.99
C LEU A 53 -14.92 -4.04 13.51
N PHE A 54 -15.04 -2.94 14.24
CA PHE A 54 -14.90 -2.94 15.70
C PHE A 54 -16.08 -2.32 16.46
N GLY A 55 -17.00 -1.63 15.78
CA GLY A 55 -18.12 -0.91 16.41
C GLY A 55 -18.94 -1.79 17.35
N GLN A 56 -19.38 -2.96 16.87
CA GLN A 56 -20.11 -3.92 17.69
C GLN A 56 -19.32 -4.35 18.95
N ALA A 57 -18.02 -4.65 18.80
CA ALA A 57 -17.19 -5.05 19.93
C ALA A 57 -16.99 -3.92 20.95
N VAL A 58 -16.90 -2.67 20.47
CA VAL A 58 -16.84 -1.47 21.30
C VAL A 58 -18.14 -1.25 22.07
N ASP A 59 -19.29 -1.45 21.42
CA ASP A 59 -20.61 -1.35 22.05
C ASP A 59 -20.81 -2.40 23.15
N GLU A 60 -20.47 -3.66 22.86
CA GLU A 60 -20.53 -4.75 23.83
C GLU A 60 -19.59 -4.52 25.02
N TYR A 61 -18.40 -3.94 24.78
CA TYR A 61 -17.48 -3.53 25.84
C TYR A 61 -18.08 -2.40 26.70
N ASN A 62 -18.62 -1.37 26.06
CA ASN A 62 -19.19 -0.20 26.71
C ASN A 62 -20.44 -0.51 27.54
N ALA A 63 -21.28 -1.45 27.10
CA ALA A 63 -22.46 -1.91 27.82
C ALA A 63 -22.10 -2.52 29.19
N LYS A 64 -20.91 -3.12 29.31
CA LYS A 64 -20.39 -3.71 30.56
C LYS A 64 -19.75 -2.67 31.49
N GLN A 65 -19.49 -1.44 31.03
CA GLN A 65 -18.81 -0.41 31.83
C GLN A 65 -19.80 0.39 32.69
N LYS A 66 -19.63 0.32 34.02
CA LYS A 66 -20.38 1.15 34.98
C LYS A 66 -19.85 2.58 35.09
N ARG A 67 -18.55 2.76 34.87
CA ARG A 67 -17.85 4.04 34.99
C ARG A 67 -17.75 4.71 33.62
N ALA A 68 -18.11 5.99 33.55
CA ALA A 68 -18.11 6.75 32.30
C ALA A 68 -16.70 6.91 31.70
N ASP A 69 -15.67 7.11 32.52
CA ASP A 69 -14.28 7.30 32.09
C ASP A 69 -13.65 6.05 31.46
N ARG A 70 -14.26 4.87 31.67
CA ARG A 70 -13.80 3.60 31.07
C ARG A 70 -14.44 3.31 29.72
N LYS A 71 -15.49 4.05 29.33
CA LYS A 71 -16.14 3.86 28.03
C LYS A 71 -15.26 4.37 26.90
N ILE A 72 -15.28 3.66 25.78
CA ILE A 72 -14.57 4.02 24.56
C ILE A 72 -15.54 4.82 23.69
N ASN A 73 -15.31 6.13 23.57
CA ASN A 73 -16.13 7.01 22.72
C ASN A 73 -15.63 7.09 21.28
N ASN A 74 -14.32 6.91 21.08
CA ASN A 74 -13.69 6.93 19.76
C ASN A 74 -12.56 5.91 19.74
N TYR A 75 -12.83 4.74 19.15
CA TYR A 75 -11.88 3.65 19.16
C TYR A 75 -10.65 3.92 18.29
N LEU A 76 -10.83 4.55 17.12
CA LEU A 76 -9.71 4.94 16.27
C LEU A 76 -8.74 5.88 17.01
N GLN A 77 -9.26 6.90 17.71
CA GLN A 77 -8.43 7.80 18.49
C GLN A 77 -7.73 7.06 19.63
N LYS A 78 -8.44 6.18 20.33
CA LYS A 78 -7.86 5.33 21.38
C LYS A 78 -6.69 4.49 20.86
N VAL A 79 -6.78 3.96 19.65
CA VAL A 79 -5.68 3.22 19.02
C VAL A 79 -4.51 4.14 18.68
N LYS A 80 -4.78 5.32 18.10
CA LYS A 80 -3.74 6.33 17.78
C LYS A 80 -2.98 6.83 19.01
N ASP A 81 -3.64 6.90 20.16
CA ASP A 81 -3.04 7.33 21.42
C ASP A 81 -2.32 6.18 22.16
N SER A 82 -2.31 4.98 21.59
CA SER A 82 -1.69 3.77 22.15
C SER A 82 -0.43 3.35 21.40
N ALA A 83 0.21 2.27 21.85
CA ALA A 83 1.33 1.65 21.14
C ALA A 83 0.90 0.72 19.99
N LEU A 84 -0.41 0.58 19.74
CA LEU A 84 -0.95 -0.25 18.67
C LEU A 84 -0.83 0.46 17.32
N ASP A 85 -0.62 -0.32 16.27
CA ASP A 85 -0.65 0.20 14.91
C ASP A 85 -2.09 0.54 14.49
N HIS A 86 -2.35 1.80 14.16
CA HIS A 86 -3.67 2.22 13.64
C HIS A 86 -3.89 1.81 12.18
N GLN A 87 -2.81 1.50 11.47
CA GLN A 87 -2.85 0.96 10.12
C GLN A 87 -1.51 0.27 9.80
N LYS A 88 -1.56 -0.79 9.00
CA LYS A 88 -0.36 -1.46 8.45
C LYS A 88 -0.44 -1.44 6.93
N GLU A 89 0.70 -1.32 6.27
CA GLU A 89 0.79 -1.43 4.82
C GLU A 89 1.40 -2.77 4.44
N PHE A 90 0.75 -3.45 3.50
CA PHE A 90 1.23 -4.67 2.88
C PHE A 90 1.48 -4.37 1.40
N ILE A 91 2.73 -4.46 0.98
CA ILE A 91 3.11 -4.36 -0.43
C ILE A 91 3.26 -5.78 -0.96
N MET A 92 2.43 -6.13 -1.94
CA MET A 92 2.52 -7.40 -2.65
C MET A 92 2.97 -7.14 -4.08
N GLN A 93 4.02 -7.83 -4.50
CA GLN A 93 4.49 -7.85 -5.88
C GLN A 93 4.48 -9.28 -6.41
N ILE A 94 4.00 -9.44 -7.64
CA ILE A 94 3.98 -10.72 -8.34
C ILE A 94 5.00 -10.66 -9.47
N GLY A 95 5.98 -11.55 -9.43
CA GLY A 95 7.11 -11.58 -10.34
C GLY A 95 8.05 -10.40 -10.17
N ASP A 96 8.91 -10.22 -11.16
CA ASP A 96 9.83 -9.12 -11.31
C ASP A 96 9.60 -8.42 -12.66
N TYR A 97 10.50 -7.50 -13.02
CA TYR A 97 10.44 -6.80 -14.30
C TYR A 97 10.40 -7.75 -15.51
N GLN A 98 11.21 -8.82 -15.50
CA GLN A 98 11.26 -9.79 -16.61
C GLN A 98 9.96 -10.58 -16.74
N SER A 99 9.37 -10.91 -15.59
CA SER A 99 8.07 -11.57 -15.52
C SER A 99 6.96 -10.65 -16.09
N LEU A 100 7.01 -9.35 -15.75
CA LEU A 100 6.08 -8.34 -16.29
C LEU A 100 6.23 -8.16 -17.79
N GLU A 101 7.46 -8.08 -18.32
CA GLU A 101 7.74 -8.00 -19.76
C GLU A 101 7.11 -9.15 -20.52
N LYS A 102 7.30 -10.37 -20.04
CA LYS A 102 6.76 -11.55 -20.70
C LYS A 102 5.24 -11.61 -20.64
N ILE A 103 4.62 -11.26 -19.51
CA ILE A 103 3.16 -11.17 -19.40
C ILE A 103 2.61 -10.12 -20.36
N ALA A 104 3.29 -8.98 -20.46
CA ALA A 104 2.86 -7.91 -21.35
C ALA A 104 2.99 -8.33 -22.82
N GLU A 105 4.07 -9.01 -23.22
CA GLU A 105 4.22 -9.57 -24.56
C GLU A 105 3.09 -10.56 -24.89
N GLU A 106 2.82 -11.52 -23.99
CA GLU A 106 1.74 -12.51 -24.14
C GLU A 106 0.36 -11.86 -24.25
N GLN A 107 0.14 -10.71 -23.62
CA GLN A 107 -1.12 -9.96 -23.62
C GLN A 107 -1.16 -8.80 -24.63
N GLY A 108 -0.11 -8.61 -25.45
CA GLY A 108 -0.01 -7.48 -26.37
C GLY A 108 -0.04 -6.10 -25.68
N CYS A 109 0.40 -6.05 -24.43
CA CYS A 109 0.47 -4.85 -23.60
C CYS A 109 1.86 -4.20 -23.66
N LYS A 110 1.93 -2.89 -23.43
CA LYS A 110 3.18 -2.15 -23.37
C LYS A 110 3.72 -2.09 -21.94
N VAL A 111 4.98 -2.52 -21.76
CA VAL A 111 5.76 -2.23 -20.55
C VAL A 111 6.41 -0.86 -20.67
N TRP A 112 6.57 -0.20 -19.53
CA TRP A 112 7.12 1.14 -19.45
C TRP A 112 8.24 1.17 -18.43
N GLU A 113 9.30 1.85 -18.81
CA GLU A 113 10.48 2.06 -18.00
C GLU A 113 10.60 3.55 -17.68
N THR A 114 10.99 3.88 -16.46
CA THR A 114 11.40 5.25 -16.12
C THR A 114 12.81 5.49 -16.66
N GLN A 115 13.18 6.76 -16.85
CA GLN A 115 14.54 7.11 -17.25
C GLN A 115 15.56 6.61 -16.21
N GLU A 116 15.21 6.69 -14.94
CA GLU A 116 15.97 6.19 -13.80
C GLU A 116 16.13 4.67 -13.85
N TRP A 117 15.10 3.92 -14.24
CA TRP A 117 15.19 2.48 -14.42
C TRP A 117 16.16 2.12 -15.55
N GLN A 118 16.08 2.81 -16.68
CA GLN A 118 17.00 2.58 -17.80
C GLN A 118 18.46 2.76 -17.38
N LEU A 119 18.77 3.83 -16.64
CA LEU A 119 20.11 4.09 -16.10
C LEU A 119 20.56 2.99 -15.11
N ARG A 120 19.66 2.53 -14.22
CA ARG A 120 19.98 1.45 -13.26
C ARG A 120 20.14 0.10 -13.95
N ALA A 121 19.29 -0.23 -14.91
CA ALA A 121 19.33 -1.51 -15.63
C ALA A 121 20.69 -1.71 -16.33
N GLU A 122 21.27 -0.65 -16.89
CA GLU A 122 22.62 -0.69 -17.45
C GLU A 122 23.71 -1.03 -16.43
N THR A 123 23.56 -0.59 -15.18
CA THR A 123 24.49 -0.92 -14.08
C THR A 123 24.29 -2.34 -13.53
N LEU A 124 23.09 -2.91 -13.69
CA LEU A 124 22.74 -4.26 -13.22
C LEU A 124 23.10 -5.37 -14.22
N LYS A 125 23.36 -5.03 -15.49
CA LYS A 125 23.91 -5.97 -16.47
C LYS A 125 25.30 -6.41 -15.98
N CYS A 126 25.44 -7.69 -15.60
CA CYS A 126 26.71 -8.28 -15.18
C CYS A 126 27.82 -7.92 -16.17
N LYS A 127 28.83 -7.18 -15.71
CA LYS A 127 30.01 -6.78 -16.51
C LYS A 127 31.15 -7.81 -16.44
N GLY A 128 30.87 -9.03 -15.99
CA GLY A 128 31.84 -10.12 -15.86
C GLY A 128 31.27 -11.46 -16.37
N PRO A 129 32.11 -12.47 -16.61
CA PRO A 129 31.66 -13.78 -17.09
C PRO A 129 30.77 -14.44 -16.01
N CYS A 130 29.57 -14.84 -16.40
CA CYS A 130 28.66 -15.67 -15.60
C CYS A 130 29.22 -17.09 -15.40
#